data_AF-A0A358A5N3-F1
#
_entry.id   AF-A0A358A5N3-F1
#
_cell.length_a   1.000
_cell.length_b   1.000
_cell.length_c   1.000
_cell.angle_alpha   90.00
_cell.angle_beta   90.00
_cell.angle_gamma   90.00
#
_symmetry.space_group_name_H-M   'P 1'
#
loop_
_entity.id
_entity.type
_entity.pdbx_description
1 polymer ?
#
loop_
_entity_poly.entity_id
_entity_poly.type
_entity_poly.pdbx_seq_one_letter_code
_entity_poly.pdbx_strand_id
1 'polypeptide(L)'
;MLVSPLVRRSAFLSLAREVVGRKVRAGFASVGAMAELDQVATWANCGAMSLTGRVDGPPLCRPAGLVVAAASSAADLAAMTKRLGHEVAVDGPSLLAERAAFAGLHRRGSVSVGGAARFERCGDGWVVLNLPRPEDVAALPALVEAAVDPDDWEALRRELRRRSAADLVQRGRLLGLAIARPDERRQTPAPGHEIHRGPARPVRARPIVLDFSSLWAGPLAGSFLADAGARVIKVEGRGRPDGARSGPAGFFDLLNAGKEKIAIDFADRSDQALLRRMVAAADLVIEASRPRAMAAVGLDPSAVVDASATSWLSITGHGRIDDPDRIGFGDDAAVAGG
;
A
#
# COMPACT_ATOMS: atom_id res chain seq x y z
N MET A 1 -3.25 -14.05 28.99
CA MET A 1 -3.79 -14.82 27.84
C MET A 1 -3.74 -13.92 26.60
N LEU A 2 -2.78 -14.17 25.71
CA LEU A 2 -2.65 -13.43 24.44
C LEU A 2 -3.65 -14.04 23.44
N VAL A 3 -4.71 -13.28 23.15
CA VAL A 3 -5.65 -13.61 22.07
C VAL A 3 -4.88 -13.55 20.73
N SER A 4 -4.93 -14.63 19.95
CA SER A 4 -4.27 -14.78 18.64
C SER A 4 -4.55 -13.57 17.71
N PRO A 5 -3.57 -13.09 16.92
CA PRO A 5 -3.77 -12.00 15.95
C PRO A 5 -4.95 -12.20 14.98
N LEU A 6 -5.17 -13.44 14.52
CA LEU A 6 -6.32 -13.85 13.71
C LEU A 6 -7.66 -13.58 14.40
N VAL A 7 -7.73 -13.78 15.72
CA VAL A 7 -8.92 -13.51 16.52
C VAL A 7 -9.16 -12.00 16.66
N ARG A 8 -8.12 -11.15 16.63
CA ARG A 8 -8.29 -9.67 16.66
C ARG A 8 -8.89 -9.12 15.36
N ARG A 9 -8.42 -9.58 14.20
CA ARG A 9 -9.00 -9.18 12.89
C ARG A 9 -10.44 -9.70 12.75
N SER A 10 -10.70 -10.94 13.15
CA SER A 10 -12.03 -11.55 13.13
C SER A 10 -13.03 -10.89 14.10
N ALA A 11 -12.63 -10.65 15.37
CA ALA A 11 -13.48 -10.01 16.37
C ALA A 11 -13.79 -8.54 16.03
N PHE A 12 -12.84 -7.82 15.42
CA PHE A 12 -13.08 -6.43 14.99
C PHE A 12 -13.96 -6.35 13.74
N LEU A 13 -13.80 -7.22 12.74
CA LEU A 13 -14.75 -7.32 11.64
C LEU A 13 -16.16 -7.63 12.16
N SER A 14 -16.29 -8.41 13.24
CA SER A 14 -17.57 -8.63 13.93
C SER A 14 -18.14 -7.35 14.55
N LEU A 15 -17.30 -6.53 15.20
CA LEU A 15 -17.71 -5.25 15.82
C LEU A 15 -18.04 -4.17 14.76
N ALA A 16 -17.27 -4.09 13.68
CA ALA A 16 -17.56 -3.22 12.54
C ALA A 16 -18.84 -3.64 11.80
N ARG A 17 -19.12 -4.96 11.72
CA ARG A 17 -20.40 -5.50 11.24
C ARG A 17 -21.57 -5.19 12.18
N GLU A 18 -21.32 -5.00 13.47
CA GLU A 18 -22.31 -4.57 14.46
C GLU A 18 -22.69 -3.09 14.30
N VAL A 19 -21.71 -2.23 14.00
CA VAL A 19 -21.93 -0.80 13.69
C VAL A 19 -22.65 -0.60 12.33
N VAL A 20 -22.49 -1.53 11.39
CA VAL A 20 -23.11 -1.49 10.05
C VAL A 20 -24.37 -2.36 9.93
N GLY A 21 -24.79 -3.02 11.02
CA GLY A 21 -26.13 -3.61 11.15
C GLY A 21 -26.50 -4.64 10.07
N ARG A 22 -25.75 -5.74 9.91
CA ARG A 22 -26.27 -7.00 9.32
C ARG A 22 -25.34 -8.19 9.55
N LYS A 23 -25.89 -9.29 10.07
CA LYS A 23 -25.25 -10.62 10.12
C LYS A 23 -25.25 -11.25 8.72
N VAL A 24 -24.08 -11.59 8.18
CA VAL A 24 -23.98 -12.52 7.04
C VAL A 24 -22.88 -13.54 7.33
N ARG A 25 -23.24 -14.83 7.30
CA ARG A 25 -22.30 -15.95 7.24
C ARG A 25 -21.76 -16.01 5.81
N ALA A 26 -20.48 -15.71 5.60
CA ALA A 26 -19.82 -15.98 4.33
C ALA A 26 -19.26 -17.40 4.34
N GLY A 27 -19.94 -18.32 3.65
CA GLY A 27 -19.35 -19.59 3.26
C GLY A 27 -18.42 -19.35 2.07
N PHE A 28 -17.16 -19.78 2.17
CA PHE A 28 -16.19 -19.65 1.08
C PHE A 28 -16.54 -20.64 -0.03
N ALA A 29 -17.11 -20.15 -1.13
CA ALA A 29 -17.20 -20.88 -2.39
C ALA A 29 -15.87 -20.73 -3.15
N SER A 30 -15.48 -21.76 -3.91
CA SER A 30 -14.36 -21.68 -4.87
C SER A 30 -14.57 -20.50 -5.81
N VAL A 31 -13.53 -19.70 -6.04
CA VAL A 31 -13.62 -18.47 -6.84
C VAL A 31 -13.75 -18.81 -8.33
N GLY A 32 -14.94 -19.28 -8.72
CA GLY A 32 -15.48 -19.16 -10.08
C GLY A 32 -16.01 -17.74 -10.30
N ALA A 33 -16.40 -17.43 -11.55
CA ALA A 33 -16.92 -16.11 -11.92
C ALA A 33 -18.05 -15.67 -10.97
N MET A 34 -17.76 -14.71 -10.09
CA MET A 34 -18.73 -14.19 -9.13
C MET A 34 -19.80 -13.42 -9.89
N ALA A 35 -21.08 -13.71 -9.66
CA ALA A 35 -22.15 -13.03 -10.36
C ALA A 35 -22.11 -11.51 -10.09
N GLU A 36 -22.53 -10.71 -11.07
CA GLU A 36 -22.46 -9.24 -10.98
C GLU A 36 -23.18 -8.69 -9.73
N LEU A 37 -24.38 -9.21 -9.43
CA LEU A 37 -25.13 -8.84 -8.24
C LEU A 37 -24.38 -9.15 -6.93
N ASP A 38 -23.64 -10.26 -6.89
CA ASP A 38 -22.84 -10.64 -5.71
C ASP A 38 -21.62 -9.73 -5.55
N GLN A 39 -21.02 -9.28 -6.65
CA GLN A 39 -19.95 -8.28 -6.62
C GLN A 39 -20.44 -6.94 -6.06
N VAL A 40 -21.62 -6.47 -6.51
CA VAL A 40 -22.24 -5.24 -6.01
C VAL A 40 -22.55 -5.36 -4.52
N ALA A 41 -23.17 -6.46 -4.10
CA ALA A 41 -23.47 -6.71 -2.70
C ALA A 41 -22.20 -6.76 -1.84
N THR A 42 -21.14 -7.41 -2.33
CA THR A 42 -19.84 -7.47 -1.64
C THR A 42 -19.22 -6.09 -1.51
N TRP A 43 -19.24 -5.28 -2.57
CA TRP A 43 -18.74 -3.89 -2.54
C TRP A 43 -19.50 -3.01 -1.53
N ALA A 44 -20.82 -3.17 -1.46
CA ALA A 44 -21.66 -2.48 -0.49
C ALA A 44 -21.31 -2.89 0.95
N ASN A 45 -21.17 -4.19 1.19
CA ASN A 45 -20.97 -4.76 2.53
C ASN A 45 -19.54 -4.63 3.05
N CYS A 46 -18.53 -4.52 2.17
CA CYS A 46 -17.13 -4.42 2.56
C CYS A 46 -16.73 -3.00 2.99
N GLY A 47 -17.68 -2.05 3.00
CA GLY A 47 -17.46 -0.66 3.39
C GLY A 47 -16.82 0.21 2.32
N ALA A 48 -16.34 -0.35 1.20
CA ALA A 48 -15.71 0.45 0.16
C ALA A 48 -16.70 1.33 -0.62
N MET A 49 -17.96 0.87 -0.79
CA MET A 49 -19.01 1.67 -1.44
C MET A 49 -19.31 2.98 -0.68
N SER A 50 -19.28 2.98 0.66
CA SER A 50 -19.55 4.21 1.43
C SER A 50 -18.41 5.24 1.34
N LEU A 51 -17.23 4.82 0.86
CA LEU A 51 -16.05 5.64 0.67
C LEU A 51 -15.94 6.24 -0.73
N THR A 52 -16.74 5.77 -1.69
CA THR A 52 -16.71 6.22 -3.08
C THR A 52 -17.85 7.18 -3.42
N GLY A 53 -17.56 8.11 -4.34
CA GLY A 53 -18.53 9.06 -4.87
C GLY A 53 -18.35 10.50 -4.37
N ARG A 54 -19.29 11.36 -4.79
CA ARG A 54 -19.33 12.77 -4.36
C ARG A 54 -19.71 12.87 -2.88
N VAL A 55 -19.28 13.94 -2.21
CA VAL A 55 -19.53 14.18 -0.77
C VAL A 55 -21.02 13.98 -0.42
N ASP A 56 -21.89 14.69 -1.14
CA ASP A 56 -23.34 14.67 -0.93
C ASP A 56 -24.10 13.83 -1.95
N GLY A 57 -23.38 13.09 -2.80
CA GLY A 57 -23.98 12.25 -3.84
C GLY A 57 -24.36 10.85 -3.37
N PRO A 58 -25.08 10.06 -4.17
CA PRO A 58 -25.17 8.64 -3.92
C PRO A 58 -23.77 8.01 -3.98
N PRO A 59 -23.49 6.97 -3.17
CA PRO A 59 -22.24 6.24 -3.27
C PRO A 59 -22.11 5.59 -4.65
N LEU A 60 -20.88 5.43 -5.12
CA LEU A 60 -20.65 4.81 -6.42
C LEU A 60 -20.48 3.30 -6.28
N CYS A 61 -21.32 2.56 -7.01
CA CYS A 61 -21.10 1.14 -7.25
C CYS A 61 -19.88 0.95 -8.15
N ARG A 62 -19.12 -0.10 -7.87
CA ARG A 62 -17.76 -0.36 -8.34
C ARG A 62 -17.62 -0.60 -9.86
N PRO A 63 -16.41 -0.39 -10.44
CA PRO A 63 -15.89 -1.09 -11.63
C PRO A 63 -15.65 -2.61 -11.37
N ALA A 64 -16.34 -3.50 -12.11
CA ALA A 64 -16.52 -4.94 -11.83
C ALA A 64 -15.31 -5.82 -11.41
N GLY A 65 -14.03 -5.45 -11.64
CA GLY A 65 -12.89 -6.37 -11.46
C GLY A 65 -12.28 -6.54 -10.05
N LEU A 66 -12.03 -5.49 -9.29
CA LEU A 66 -11.18 -5.56 -8.07
C LEU A 66 -11.82 -6.18 -6.81
N VAL A 67 -13.14 -6.33 -6.69
CA VAL A 67 -13.72 -7.14 -5.59
C VAL A 67 -13.37 -8.60 -5.84
N VAL A 68 -13.52 -9.06 -7.08
CA VAL A 68 -13.10 -10.39 -7.50
C VAL A 68 -11.60 -10.53 -7.28
N ALA A 69 -10.79 -9.58 -7.74
CA ALA A 69 -9.33 -9.64 -7.55
C ALA A 69 -8.92 -9.71 -6.07
N ALA A 70 -9.55 -8.91 -5.19
CA ALA A 70 -9.27 -8.93 -3.76
C ALA A 70 -9.70 -10.24 -3.11
N ALA A 71 -10.87 -10.77 -3.47
CA ALA A 71 -11.35 -12.07 -2.99
C ALA A 71 -10.46 -13.23 -3.46
N SER A 72 -10.08 -13.24 -4.75
CA SER A 72 -9.13 -14.22 -5.30
C SER A 72 -7.79 -14.17 -4.59
N SER A 73 -7.24 -12.97 -4.38
CA SER A 73 -5.96 -12.80 -3.67
C SER A 73 -6.01 -13.33 -2.24
N ALA A 74 -7.14 -13.13 -1.55
CA ALA A 74 -7.35 -13.67 -0.20
C ALA A 74 -7.48 -15.20 -0.19
N ALA A 75 -8.13 -15.78 -1.20
CA ALA A 75 -8.22 -17.23 -1.37
C ALA A 75 -6.85 -17.86 -1.67
N ASP A 76 -6.06 -17.22 -2.53
CA ASP A 76 -4.70 -17.64 -2.85
C ASP A 76 -3.80 -17.58 -1.61
N LEU A 77 -3.88 -16.51 -0.82
CA LEU A 77 -3.18 -16.39 0.45
C LEU A 77 -3.53 -17.55 1.39
N ALA A 78 -4.83 -17.83 1.59
CA ALA A 78 -5.28 -18.91 2.46
C ALA A 78 -4.78 -20.27 1.97
N ALA A 79 -4.89 -20.54 0.66
CA ALA A 79 -4.43 -21.79 0.06
C ALA A 79 -2.90 -21.98 0.19
N MET A 80 -2.11 -20.93 -0.08
CA MET A 80 -0.65 -20.98 0.03
C MET A 80 -0.20 -21.17 1.47
N THR A 81 -0.77 -20.43 2.41
CA THR A 81 -0.38 -20.48 3.83
C THR A 81 -0.83 -21.79 4.51
N LYS A 82 -2.00 -22.34 4.12
CA LYS A 82 -2.44 -23.68 4.54
C LYS A 82 -1.43 -24.77 4.17
N ARG A 83 -0.82 -24.69 2.98
CA ARG A 83 0.25 -25.63 2.56
C ARG A 83 1.52 -25.53 3.41
N LEU A 84 1.71 -24.41 4.11
CA LEU A 84 2.80 -24.19 5.06
C LEU A 84 2.42 -24.59 6.50
N GLY A 85 1.22 -25.14 6.72
CA GLY A 85 0.75 -25.60 8.03
C GLY A 85 -0.02 -24.57 8.86
N HIS A 86 -0.14 -23.33 8.38
CA HIS A 86 -0.83 -22.23 9.08
C HIS A 86 -1.73 -21.47 8.12
N GLU A 87 -3.02 -21.80 8.06
CA GLU A 87 -3.97 -21.12 7.17
C GLU A 87 -4.25 -19.68 7.63
N VAL A 88 -3.93 -18.71 6.78
CA VAL A 88 -4.25 -17.29 6.97
C VAL A 88 -5.44 -16.93 6.09
N ALA A 89 -6.63 -16.92 6.70
CA ALA A 89 -7.87 -16.55 6.04
C ALA A 89 -8.24 -15.09 6.35
N VAL A 90 -8.51 -14.30 5.30
CA VAL A 90 -8.89 -12.89 5.40
C VAL A 90 -10.05 -12.56 4.47
N ASP A 91 -10.79 -11.50 4.79
CA ASP A 91 -11.82 -10.93 3.93
C ASP A 91 -11.18 -9.88 3.01
N GLY A 92 -10.72 -10.32 1.84
CA GLY A 92 -9.98 -9.50 0.87
C GLY A 92 -10.68 -8.16 0.54
N PRO A 93 -11.95 -8.17 0.13
CA PRO A 93 -12.70 -6.93 -0.14
C PRO A 93 -12.78 -5.99 1.07
N SER A 94 -12.96 -6.52 2.29
CA SER A 94 -13.04 -5.69 3.50
C SER A 94 -11.70 -5.03 3.87
N LEU A 95 -10.56 -5.63 3.49
CA LEU A 95 -9.25 -5.00 3.69
C LEU A 95 -9.13 -3.66 2.96
N LEU A 96 -9.86 -3.45 1.85
CA LEU A 96 -9.84 -2.20 1.08
C LEU A 96 -10.35 -0.99 1.89
N ALA A 97 -11.27 -1.22 2.83
CA ALA A 97 -11.88 -0.18 3.67
C ALA A 97 -11.33 -0.14 5.10
N GLU A 98 -10.44 -1.08 5.47
CA GLU A 98 -10.05 -1.33 6.85
C GLU A 98 -9.46 -0.09 7.55
N ARG A 99 -8.53 0.63 6.91
CA ARG A 99 -7.98 1.88 7.47
C ARG A 99 -9.04 2.96 7.64
N ALA A 100 -9.96 3.10 6.68
CA ALA A 100 -10.99 4.12 6.77
C ALA A 100 -11.92 3.85 7.96
N ALA A 101 -12.27 2.58 8.19
CA ALA A 101 -13.02 2.18 9.38
C ALA A 101 -12.26 2.50 10.68
N PHE A 102 -10.96 2.15 10.76
CA PHE A 102 -10.12 2.46 11.93
C PHE A 102 -9.96 3.95 12.21
N ALA A 103 -9.91 4.75 11.15
CA ALA A 103 -9.64 6.17 11.22
C ALA A 103 -10.92 7.05 11.21
N GLY A 104 -12.11 6.43 11.17
CA GLY A 104 -13.39 7.15 11.05
C GLY A 104 -13.46 8.04 9.81
N LEU A 105 -12.86 7.59 8.70
CA LEU A 105 -12.79 8.38 7.49
C LEU A 105 -14.02 8.16 6.62
N HIS A 106 -14.40 9.21 5.90
CA HIS A 106 -15.56 9.24 5.02
C HIS A 106 -15.17 9.73 3.63
N ARG A 107 -16.02 9.49 2.64
CA ARG A 107 -15.83 9.97 1.26
C ARG A 107 -15.67 11.50 1.22
N ARG A 108 -14.78 11.99 0.34
CA ARG A 108 -14.46 13.43 0.21
C ARG A 108 -14.55 13.95 -1.23
N GLY A 109 -15.35 13.30 -2.07
CA GLY A 109 -15.55 13.72 -3.46
C GLY A 109 -14.27 13.62 -4.28
N SER A 110 -13.72 14.77 -4.71
CA SER A 110 -12.49 14.85 -5.50
C SER A 110 -11.22 14.89 -4.65
N VAL A 111 -11.31 14.58 -3.36
CA VAL A 111 -10.17 14.40 -2.46
C VAL A 111 -10.21 12.97 -1.95
N SER A 112 -9.05 12.30 -1.84
CA SER A 112 -8.99 10.97 -1.26
C SER A 112 -9.50 10.99 0.18
N VAL A 113 -9.99 9.84 0.63
CA VAL A 113 -10.55 9.66 1.98
C VAL A 113 -9.55 10.08 3.07
N GLY A 114 -8.25 9.83 2.86
CA GLY A 114 -7.17 10.26 3.74
C GLY A 114 -6.78 11.74 3.63
N GLY A 115 -7.34 12.49 2.68
CA GLY A 115 -7.15 13.94 2.51
C GLY A 115 -5.90 14.35 1.73
N ALA A 116 -4.95 13.44 1.50
CA ALA A 116 -3.66 13.77 0.89
C ALA A 116 -3.72 13.90 -0.64
N ALA A 117 -4.57 13.12 -1.31
CA ALA A 117 -4.66 13.14 -2.77
C ALA A 117 -5.84 13.96 -3.27
N ARG A 118 -5.64 14.70 -4.36
CA ARG A 118 -6.67 15.52 -5.02
C ARG A 118 -6.79 15.15 -6.48
N PHE A 119 -8.02 14.96 -6.94
CA PHE A 119 -8.37 14.62 -8.32
C PHE A 119 -8.84 15.90 -9.01
N GLU A 120 -8.05 16.42 -9.93
CA GLU A 120 -8.27 17.72 -10.54
C GLU A 120 -8.39 17.61 -12.06
N ARG A 121 -9.31 18.40 -12.63
CA ARG A 121 -9.46 18.52 -14.09
C ARG A 121 -8.31 19.33 -14.67
N CYS A 122 -7.75 18.85 -15.76
CA CYS A 122 -6.81 19.57 -16.60
C CYS A 122 -7.39 19.78 -18.01
N GLY A 123 -6.62 20.36 -18.93
CA GLY A 123 -7.11 20.78 -20.24
C GLY A 123 -7.66 19.67 -21.12
N ASP A 124 -7.14 18.44 -20.96
CA ASP A 124 -7.49 17.27 -21.78
C ASP A 124 -7.95 16.07 -20.95
N GLY A 125 -8.13 16.21 -19.63
CA GLY A 125 -8.54 15.10 -18.78
C GLY A 125 -8.46 15.35 -17.28
N TRP A 126 -7.85 14.40 -16.58
CA TRP A 126 -7.71 14.40 -15.13
C TRP A 126 -6.27 14.10 -14.72
N VAL A 127 -5.86 14.71 -13.61
CA VAL A 127 -4.66 14.33 -12.87
C VAL A 127 -5.03 14.10 -11.41
N VAL A 128 -4.27 13.24 -10.74
CA VAL A 128 -4.27 13.10 -9.30
C VAL A 128 -2.96 13.63 -8.74
N LEU A 129 -3.04 14.48 -7.73
CA LEU A 129 -1.93 15.08 -7.02
C LEU A 129 -1.93 14.54 -5.60
N ASN A 130 -0.94 13.74 -5.22
CA ASN A 130 -0.77 13.29 -3.84
C ASN A 130 0.19 14.22 -3.11
N LEU A 131 -0.34 14.94 -2.12
CA LEU A 131 0.32 16.04 -1.43
C LEU A 131 0.42 15.76 0.08
N PRO A 132 1.06 14.66 0.52
CA PRO A 132 1.11 14.30 1.94
C PRO A 132 2.04 15.20 2.76
N ARG A 133 2.85 16.06 2.14
CA ARG A 133 3.87 16.88 2.81
C ARG A 133 3.72 18.36 2.45
N PRO A 134 4.07 19.29 3.35
CA PRO A 134 4.00 20.72 3.07
C PRO A 134 4.79 21.14 1.82
N GLU A 135 5.95 20.51 1.57
CA GLU A 135 6.75 20.80 0.38
C GLU A 135 6.06 20.40 -0.93
N ASP A 136 5.14 19.42 -0.89
CA ASP A 136 4.37 19.02 -2.07
C ASP A 136 3.40 20.16 -2.46
N VAL A 137 2.77 20.79 -1.48
CA VAL A 137 1.87 21.94 -1.67
C VAL A 137 2.66 23.17 -2.14
N ALA A 138 3.81 23.44 -1.52
CA ALA A 138 4.68 24.56 -1.89
C ALA A 138 5.21 24.47 -3.34
N ALA A 139 5.27 23.28 -3.94
CA ALA A 139 5.69 23.08 -5.32
C ALA A 139 4.58 23.31 -6.36
N LEU A 140 3.32 23.48 -5.96
CA LEU A 140 2.19 23.63 -6.89
C LEU A 140 2.30 24.86 -7.83
N PRO A 141 2.74 26.05 -7.39
CA PRO A 141 2.94 27.20 -8.28
C PRO A 141 3.97 26.89 -9.38
N ALA A 142 5.02 26.15 -9.04
CA ALA A 142 6.02 25.68 -10.00
C ALA A 142 5.48 24.59 -10.92
N LEU A 143 4.57 23.73 -10.45
CA LEU A 143 3.88 22.74 -11.28
C LEU A 143 2.98 23.40 -12.34
N VAL A 144 2.34 24.51 -11.99
CA VAL A 144 1.44 25.24 -12.88
C VAL A 144 2.07 26.47 -13.52
N GLU A 145 3.38 26.69 -13.37
CA GLU A 145 4.12 27.80 -14.01
C GLU A 145 3.47 29.18 -13.82
N ALA A 146 2.88 29.40 -12.64
CA ALA A 146 2.18 30.63 -12.35
C ALA A 146 2.52 31.11 -10.95
N ALA A 147 2.65 32.43 -10.79
CA ALA A 147 2.75 33.07 -9.49
C ALA A 147 1.36 33.09 -8.85
N VAL A 148 0.99 31.96 -8.23
CA VAL A 148 -0.26 31.76 -7.49
C VAL A 148 0.08 31.33 -6.07
N ASP A 149 -0.80 31.66 -5.13
CA ASP A 149 -0.71 31.11 -3.77
C ASP A 149 -0.91 29.58 -3.84
N PRO A 150 0.00 28.76 -3.28
CA PRO A 150 -0.13 27.31 -3.26
C PRO A 150 -1.39 26.80 -2.53
N ASP A 151 -2.01 27.61 -1.67
CA ASP A 151 -3.26 27.27 -0.97
C ASP A 151 -4.52 27.78 -1.70
N ASP A 152 -4.37 28.63 -2.73
CA ASP A 152 -5.48 29.09 -3.58
C ASP A 152 -5.83 28.05 -4.66
N TRP A 153 -6.66 27.09 -4.25
CA TRP A 153 -7.15 26.02 -5.12
C TRP A 153 -8.02 26.51 -6.29
N GLU A 154 -8.63 27.70 -6.21
CA GLU A 154 -9.40 28.23 -7.33
C GLU A 154 -8.46 28.73 -8.44
N ALA A 155 -7.44 29.49 -8.06
CA ALA A 155 -6.39 29.92 -9.00
C ALA A 155 -5.64 28.72 -9.59
N LEU A 156 -5.23 27.75 -8.75
CA LEU A 156 -4.56 26.54 -9.21
C LEU A 156 -5.40 25.76 -10.22
N ARG A 157 -6.71 25.57 -9.97
CA ARG A 157 -7.62 24.89 -10.91
C ARG A 157 -7.72 25.60 -12.24
N ARG A 158 -7.69 26.94 -12.26
CA ARG A 158 -7.70 27.72 -13.50
C ARG A 158 -6.44 27.42 -14.33
N GLU A 159 -5.30 27.32 -13.68
CA GLU A 159 -4.02 27.04 -14.34
C GLU A 159 -3.84 25.58 -14.74
N LEU A 160 -4.35 24.63 -13.94
CA LEU A 160 -4.38 23.21 -14.28
C LEU A 160 -5.20 22.95 -15.55
N ARG A 161 -6.36 23.63 -15.71
CA ARG A 161 -7.21 23.52 -16.91
C ARG A 161 -6.58 24.05 -18.19
N ARG A 162 -5.49 24.82 -18.09
CA ARG A 162 -4.76 25.36 -19.25
C ARG A 162 -3.67 24.42 -19.76
N ARG A 163 -3.40 23.32 -19.06
CA ARG A 163 -2.28 22.40 -19.31
C ARG A 163 -2.78 21.01 -19.62
N SER A 164 -2.02 20.27 -20.42
CA SER A 164 -2.31 18.85 -20.68
C SER A 164 -1.94 18.00 -19.45
N ALA A 165 -2.62 16.87 -19.28
CA ALA A 165 -2.30 15.89 -18.25
C ALA A 165 -0.86 15.37 -18.40
N ALA A 166 -0.40 15.19 -19.64
CA ALA A 166 0.95 14.73 -19.95
C ALA A 166 2.02 15.69 -19.42
N ASP A 167 1.88 16.99 -19.73
CA ASP A 167 2.83 18.02 -19.29
C ASP A 167 2.86 18.14 -17.77
N LEU A 168 1.69 18.12 -17.13
CA LEU A 168 1.58 18.18 -15.67
C LEU A 168 2.29 16.99 -15.02
N VAL A 169 2.06 15.77 -15.52
CA VAL A 169 2.72 14.57 -14.99
C VAL A 169 4.23 14.64 -15.19
N GLN A 170 4.69 15.02 -16.39
CA GLN A 170 6.12 15.16 -16.68
C GLN A 170 6.78 16.17 -15.73
N ARG A 171 6.16 17.32 -15.53
CA ARG A 171 6.69 18.37 -14.64
C ARG A 171 6.63 18.00 -13.19
N GLY A 172 5.52 17.41 -12.74
CA GLY A 172 5.41 16.94 -11.35
C GLY A 172 6.47 15.89 -11.03
N ARG A 173 6.82 15.00 -11.97
CA ARG A 173 7.96 14.08 -11.81
C ARG A 173 9.28 14.83 -11.62
N LEU A 174 9.56 15.86 -12.41
CA LEU A 174 10.77 16.69 -12.26
C LEU A 174 10.82 17.42 -10.90
N LEU A 175 9.67 17.83 -10.38
CA LEU A 175 9.52 18.48 -9.07
C LEU A 175 9.55 17.48 -7.90
N GLY A 176 9.59 16.18 -8.15
CA GLY A 176 9.48 15.17 -7.10
C GLY A 176 8.10 15.12 -6.44
N LEU A 177 7.05 15.37 -7.21
CA LEU A 177 5.66 15.21 -6.80
C LEU A 177 5.15 13.81 -7.16
N ALA A 178 4.31 13.25 -6.29
CA ALA A 178 3.48 12.11 -6.61
C ALA A 178 2.28 12.59 -7.43
N ILE A 179 2.38 12.43 -8.74
CA ILE A 179 1.34 12.83 -9.70
C ILE A 179 1.10 11.69 -10.69
N ALA A 180 -0.16 11.49 -11.04
CA ALA A 180 -0.54 10.58 -12.12
C ALA A 180 -1.75 11.10 -12.91
N ARG A 181 -1.95 10.55 -14.11
CA ARG A 181 -3.19 10.62 -14.89
C ARG A 181 -3.74 9.20 -15.13
N PRO A 182 -5.05 9.07 -15.42
CA PRO A 182 -5.61 7.79 -15.86
C PRO A 182 -4.86 7.26 -17.10
N ASP A 183 -4.80 5.94 -17.22
CA ASP A 183 -4.31 5.22 -18.41
C ASP A 183 -2.82 5.48 -18.77
N GLU A 184 -1.99 5.93 -17.81
CA GLU A 184 -0.55 6.08 -18.04
C GLU A 184 0.15 4.78 -18.38
N ARG A 185 -0.29 3.69 -17.76
CA ARG A 185 0.20 2.34 -18.04
C ARG A 185 -0.90 1.57 -18.77
N ARG A 186 -0.48 0.72 -19.71
CA ARG A 186 -1.39 -0.29 -20.24
C ARG A 186 -1.85 -1.17 -19.08
N GLN A 187 -3.16 -1.26 -18.89
CA GLN A 187 -3.74 -2.19 -17.93
C GLN A 187 -3.29 -3.61 -18.27
N THR A 188 -2.61 -4.26 -17.32
CA THR A 188 -2.27 -5.67 -17.39
C THR A 188 -3.22 -6.48 -16.50
N PRO A 189 -3.63 -7.70 -16.90
CA PRO A 189 -4.54 -8.53 -16.10
C PRO A 189 -3.99 -8.95 -14.73
N ALA A 190 -2.68 -8.82 -14.53
CA ALA A 190 -1.99 -9.16 -13.30
C ALA A 190 -1.05 -8.01 -12.87
N PRO A 191 -0.77 -7.87 -11.56
CA PRO A 191 0.30 -6.99 -11.10
C PRO A 191 1.61 -7.40 -11.76
N GLY A 192 2.33 -6.42 -12.31
CA GLY A 192 3.66 -6.63 -12.86
C GLY A 192 4.57 -7.15 -11.74
N HIS A 193 5.14 -8.33 -11.94
CA HIS A 193 6.17 -8.87 -11.07
C HIS A 193 7.43 -9.09 -11.90
N GLU A 194 8.55 -8.70 -11.33
CA GLU A 194 9.88 -9.00 -11.87
C GLU A 194 10.57 -9.95 -10.91
N ILE A 195 11.03 -11.09 -11.42
CA ILE A 195 11.69 -12.11 -10.62
C ILE A 195 13.14 -12.21 -11.07
N HIS A 196 14.05 -11.71 -10.24
CA HIS A 196 15.45 -12.06 -10.32
C HIS A 196 15.70 -13.39 -9.62
N ARG A 197 16.35 -14.33 -10.29
CA ARG A 197 16.67 -15.65 -9.73
C ARG A 197 18.15 -15.71 -9.40
N GLY A 198 18.45 -15.77 -8.10
CA GLY A 198 19.77 -16.06 -7.57
C GLY A 198 19.90 -17.51 -7.09
N PRO A 199 21.01 -17.83 -6.40
CA PRO A 199 21.18 -19.10 -5.72
C PRO A 199 20.02 -19.37 -4.75
N ALA A 200 19.62 -20.64 -4.62
CA ALA A 200 18.57 -21.06 -3.70
C ALA A 200 19.17 -21.62 -2.41
N ARG A 201 18.48 -21.40 -1.29
CA ARG A 201 18.81 -22.01 0.00
C ARG A 201 17.58 -22.68 0.62
N PRO A 202 17.74 -23.73 1.44
CA PRO A 202 16.63 -24.30 2.19
C PRO A 202 15.98 -23.25 3.09
N VAL A 203 14.65 -23.14 3.02
CA VAL A 203 13.89 -22.26 3.91
C VAL A 203 13.79 -22.93 5.28
N ARG A 204 13.99 -22.15 6.34
CA ARG A 204 13.85 -22.62 7.72
C ARG A 204 12.42 -23.06 8.02
N ALA A 205 12.26 -24.02 8.93
CA ALA A 205 10.94 -24.43 9.43
C ALA A 205 10.11 -23.24 9.94
N ARG A 206 10.77 -22.24 10.55
CA ARG A 206 10.20 -20.93 10.85
C ARG A 206 10.99 -19.84 10.12
N PRO A 207 10.49 -19.31 9.00
CA PRO A 207 11.20 -18.29 8.22
C PRO A 207 11.44 -17.02 9.03
N ILE A 208 12.61 -16.40 8.84
CA ILE A 208 12.95 -15.09 9.40
C ILE A 208 12.71 -14.03 8.34
N VAL A 209 11.86 -13.05 8.64
CA VAL A 209 11.51 -11.96 7.73
C VAL A 209 11.97 -10.64 8.35
N LEU A 210 12.73 -9.85 7.59
CA LEU A 210 13.01 -8.46 7.94
C LEU A 210 12.10 -7.54 7.16
N ASP A 211 11.33 -6.73 7.87
CA ASP A 211 10.39 -5.78 7.30
C ASP A 211 10.90 -4.35 7.49
N PHE A 212 11.47 -3.79 6.42
CA PHE A 212 11.92 -2.39 6.34
C PHE A 212 10.83 -1.45 5.85
N SER A 213 9.66 -2.00 5.50
CA SER A 213 8.60 -1.22 4.91
C SER A 213 7.84 -0.38 5.94
N SER A 214 7.16 0.64 5.44
CA SER A 214 6.35 1.56 6.24
C SER A 214 4.96 1.71 5.63
N LEU A 215 4.06 2.34 6.38
CA LEU A 215 2.69 2.62 5.99
C LEU A 215 1.84 1.36 5.88
N TRP A 216 1.54 0.88 4.65
CA TRP A 216 0.51 -0.12 4.43
C TRP A 216 0.98 -1.39 3.73
N ALA A 217 1.34 -1.32 2.44
CA ALA A 217 1.44 -2.52 1.60
C ALA A 217 2.44 -3.55 2.13
N GLY A 218 3.66 -3.10 2.43
CA GLY A 218 4.68 -3.95 3.04
C GLY A 218 4.34 -4.39 4.46
N PRO A 219 3.89 -3.49 5.38
CA PRO A 219 3.50 -3.92 6.70
C PRO A 219 2.34 -4.92 6.71
N LEU A 220 1.37 -4.80 5.79
CA LEU A 220 0.28 -5.76 5.60
C LEU A 220 0.81 -7.14 5.18
N ALA A 221 1.69 -7.19 4.17
CA ALA A 221 2.33 -8.43 3.74
C ALA A 221 3.11 -9.09 4.89
N GLY A 222 3.89 -8.30 5.64
CA GLY A 222 4.59 -8.78 6.83
C GLY A 222 3.64 -9.29 7.93
N SER A 223 2.44 -8.70 8.07
CA SER A 223 1.45 -9.19 9.04
C SER A 223 0.91 -10.57 8.67
N PHE A 224 0.63 -10.82 7.39
CA PHE A 224 0.17 -12.14 6.94
C PHE A 224 1.25 -13.21 7.06
N LEU A 225 2.52 -12.85 6.84
CA LEU A 225 3.63 -13.77 7.07
C LEU A 225 3.79 -14.11 8.56
N ALA A 226 3.60 -13.15 9.45
CA ALA A 226 3.60 -13.39 10.89
C ALA A 226 2.44 -14.31 11.30
N ASP A 227 1.24 -14.09 10.77
CA ASP A 227 0.06 -14.92 11.00
C ASP A 227 0.26 -16.35 10.45
N ALA A 228 1.03 -16.50 9.37
CA ALA A 228 1.45 -17.80 8.81
C ALA A 228 2.59 -18.46 9.58
N GLY A 229 3.04 -17.89 10.71
CA GLY A 229 4.03 -18.48 11.62
C GLY A 229 5.46 -17.97 11.45
N ALA A 230 5.74 -17.10 10.48
CA ALA A 230 7.08 -16.54 10.30
C ALA A 230 7.51 -15.68 11.50
N ARG A 231 8.81 -15.61 11.74
CA ARG A 231 9.40 -14.65 12.68
C ARG A 231 9.64 -13.34 11.93
N VAL A 232 8.74 -12.38 12.10
CA VAL A 232 8.82 -11.09 11.42
C VAL A 232 9.40 -10.04 12.37
N ILE A 233 10.48 -9.39 11.93
CA ILE A 233 11.16 -8.31 12.64
C ILE A 233 10.99 -7.03 11.82
N LYS A 234 10.24 -6.08 12.35
CA LYS A 234 10.13 -4.73 11.80
C LYS A 234 11.39 -3.95 12.13
N VAL A 235 12.05 -3.42 11.10
CA VAL A 235 13.24 -2.59 11.21
C VAL A 235 12.84 -1.14 10.94
N GLU A 236 13.04 -0.26 11.92
CA GLU A 236 12.67 1.15 11.81
C GLU A 236 13.87 2.06 12.06
N GLY A 237 13.93 3.19 11.37
CA GLY A 237 14.94 4.21 11.65
C GLY A 237 14.60 5.00 12.91
N ARG A 238 15.56 5.20 13.83
CA ARG A 238 15.35 6.01 15.05
C ARG A 238 14.90 7.45 14.72
N GLY A 239 15.51 8.06 13.71
CA GLY A 239 15.15 9.42 13.26
C GLY A 239 13.96 9.48 12.28
N ARG A 240 13.50 8.33 11.78
CA ARG A 240 12.39 8.25 10.83
C ARG A 240 11.63 6.93 11.04
N PRO A 241 10.82 6.85 12.10
CA PRO A 241 10.00 5.66 12.36
C PRO A 241 8.89 5.54 11.31
N ASP A 242 8.18 4.40 11.30
CA ASP A 242 7.07 4.19 10.38
C ASP A 242 6.01 5.30 10.52
N GLY A 243 5.70 5.97 9.41
CA GLY A 243 4.72 7.06 9.36
C GLY A 243 3.31 6.66 9.79
N ALA A 244 2.97 5.36 9.77
CA ALA A 244 1.69 4.87 10.29
C ALA A 244 1.55 5.11 11.81
N ARG A 245 2.65 5.30 12.54
CA ARG A 245 2.65 5.65 13.98
C ARG A 245 2.09 7.05 14.25
N SER A 246 2.18 7.95 13.29
CA SER A 246 1.58 9.29 13.37
C SER A 246 0.08 9.29 13.02
N GLY A 247 -0.44 8.17 12.53
CA GLY A 247 -1.87 7.96 12.31
C GLY A 247 -2.56 7.37 13.54
N PRO A 248 -3.80 6.86 13.41
CA PRO A 248 -4.49 6.20 14.49
C PRO A 248 -3.68 5.00 15.02
N ALA A 249 -3.40 4.98 16.32
CA ALA A 249 -2.57 3.94 16.94
C ALA A 249 -3.07 2.52 16.62
N GLY A 250 -4.40 2.32 16.60
CA GLY A 250 -5.02 1.04 16.25
C GLY A 250 -4.66 0.54 14.85
N PHE A 251 -4.41 1.44 13.89
CA PHE A 251 -4.00 1.06 12.54
C PHE A 251 -2.54 0.58 12.48
N PHE A 252 -1.63 1.21 13.23
CA PHE A 252 -0.26 0.72 13.32
C PHE A 252 -0.21 -0.67 13.97
N ASP A 253 -0.95 -0.86 15.07
CA ASP A 253 -1.00 -2.13 15.79
C ASP A 253 -1.63 -3.24 14.96
N LEU A 254 -2.67 -2.95 14.20
CA LEU A 254 -3.29 -3.89 13.26
C LEU A 254 -2.26 -4.54 12.32
N LEU A 255 -1.30 -3.74 11.83
CA LEU A 255 -0.30 -4.19 10.87
C LEU A 255 0.96 -4.77 11.54
N ASN A 256 1.28 -4.35 12.77
CA ASN A 256 2.60 -4.58 13.35
C ASN A 256 2.59 -5.18 14.77
N ALA A 257 1.45 -5.43 15.40
CA ALA A 257 1.39 -5.98 16.76
C ALA A 257 2.03 -7.37 16.87
N GLY A 258 1.89 -8.20 15.84
CA GLY A 258 2.50 -9.55 15.78
C GLY A 258 3.99 -9.58 15.47
N LYS A 259 4.63 -8.43 15.24
CA LYS A 259 6.03 -8.33 14.82
C LYS A 259 6.94 -7.95 15.99
N GLU A 260 8.11 -8.59 16.04
CA GLU A 260 9.27 -8.07 16.76
C GLU A 260 9.69 -6.74 16.14
N LYS A 261 10.29 -5.83 16.92
CA LYS A 261 10.64 -4.48 16.46
C LYS A 261 12.05 -4.13 16.89
N ILE A 262 12.82 -3.54 16.00
CA ILE A 262 14.15 -3.00 16.27
C ILE A 262 14.29 -1.61 15.68
N ALA A 263 14.87 -0.69 16.46
CA ALA A 263 15.14 0.68 16.03
C ALA A 263 16.64 0.85 15.73
N ILE A 264 16.94 1.17 14.49
CA ILE A 264 18.28 1.26 13.91
C ILE A 264 18.62 2.74 13.69
N ASP A 265 19.83 3.14 14.07
CA ASP A 265 20.44 4.35 13.56
C ASP A 265 21.24 4.01 12.29
N PHE A 266 20.73 4.45 11.14
CA PHE A 266 21.37 4.18 9.85
C PHE A 266 22.68 4.94 9.65
N ALA A 267 22.99 5.94 10.48
CA ALA A 267 24.27 6.64 10.45
C ALA A 267 25.34 5.98 11.34
N ASP A 268 24.93 5.16 12.31
CA ASP A 268 25.85 4.48 13.22
C ASP A 268 26.47 3.23 12.57
N ARG A 269 27.80 3.11 12.65
CA ARG A 269 28.54 2.00 12.02
C ARG A 269 28.24 0.65 12.67
N SER A 270 27.98 0.62 13.97
CA SER A 270 27.69 -0.63 14.68
C SER A 270 26.30 -1.15 14.33
N ASP A 271 25.33 -0.25 14.20
CA ASP A 271 23.97 -0.54 13.75
C ASP A 271 23.96 -0.98 12.27
N GLN A 272 24.74 -0.34 11.39
CA GLN A 272 24.92 -0.80 10.00
C GLN A 272 25.53 -2.21 9.92
N ALA A 273 26.54 -2.50 10.76
CA ALA A 273 27.15 -3.83 10.81
C ALA A 273 26.17 -4.90 11.32
N LEU A 274 25.38 -4.56 12.34
CA LEU A 274 24.28 -5.41 12.82
C LEU A 274 23.28 -5.67 11.69
N LEU A 275 22.87 -4.64 10.96
CA LEU A 275 21.89 -4.73 9.89
C LEU A 275 22.33 -5.70 8.79
N ARG A 276 23.60 -5.60 8.35
CA ARG A 276 24.17 -6.50 7.33
C ARG A 276 24.12 -7.97 7.78
N ARG A 277 24.44 -8.24 9.05
CA ARG A 277 24.34 -9.61 9.62
C ARG A 277 22.90 -10.09 9.68
N MET A 278 21.97 -9.23 10.08
CA MET A 278 20.55 -9.56 10.12
C MET A 278 20.03 -9.88 8.70
N VAL A 279 20.36 -9.06 7.71
CA VAL A 279 19.98 -9.26 6.30
C VAL A 279 20.53 -10.57 5.78
N ALA A 280 21.82 -10.85 5.98
CA ALA A 280 22.42 -12.12 5.55
C ALA A 280 21.77 -13.35 6.21
N ALA A 281 21.28 -13.20 7.44
CA ALA A 281 20.58 -14.27 8.17
C ALA A 281 19.11 -14.41 7.77
N ALA A 282 18.45 -13.37 7.24
CA ALA A 282 17.02 -13.36 6.93
C ALA A 282 16.68 -14.29 5.75
N ASP A 283 15.53 -14.95 5.79
CA ASP A 283 14.99 -15.73 4.65
C ASP A 283 14.33 -14.83 3.61
N LEU A 284 13.70 -13.75 4.08
CA LEU A 284 13.07 -12.74 3.25
C LEU A 284 13.35 -11.34 3.83
N VAL A 285 13.64 -10.41 2.94
CA VAL A 285 13.59 -8.98 3.22
C VAL A 285 12.40 -8.37 2.48
N ILE A 286 11.59 -7.58 3.16
CA ILE A 286 10.52 -6.78 2.58
C ILE A 286 10.91 -5.32 2.67
N GLU A 287 10.85 -4.62 1.54
CA GLU A 287 11.01 -3.18 1.50
C GLU A 287 9.97 -2.53 0.58
N ALA A 288 9.55 -1.32 0.93
CA ALA A 288 8.61 -0.51 0.16
C ALA A 288 9.11 0.93 0.00
N SER A 289 10.42 1.06 -0.16
CA SER A 289 11.17 2.29 -0.29
C SER A 289 11.60 2.50 -1.74
N ARG A 290 12.08 3.71 -2.05
CA ARG A 290 12.70 3.95 -3.35
C ARG A 290 14.06 3.24 -3.40
N PRO A 291 14.50 2.71 -4.55
CA PRO A 291 15.77 1.98 -4.68
C PRO A 291 16.97 2.66 -4.01
N ARG A 292 17.08 3.99 -4.18
CA ARG A 292 18.14 4.81 -3.58
C ARG A 292 18.19 4.78 -2.04
N ALA A 293 17.08 4.51 -1.36
CA ALA A 293 17.03 4.50 0.10
C ALA A 293 17.82 3.33 0.70
N MET A 294 17.71 2.13 0.11
CA MET A 294 18.48 0.96 0.53
C MET A 294 19.95 1.08 0.12
N ALA A 295 20.22 1.62 -1.06
CA ALA A 295 21.58 1.92 -1.51
C ALA A 295 22.31 2.89 -0.54
N ALA A 296 21.62 3.92 -0.05
CA ALA A 296 22.18 4.90 0.89
C ALA A 296 22.64 4.29 2.23
N VAL A 297 22.07 3.15 2.63
CA VAL A 297 22.48 2.40 3.84
C VAL A 297 23.39 1.22 3.51
N GLY A 298 23.88 1.13 2.27
CA GLY A 298 24.80 0.10 1.80
C GLY A 298 24.15 -1.28 1.61
N LEU A 299 22.85 -1.33 1.37
CA LEU A 299 22.09 -2.54 1.07
C LEU A 299 21.59 -2.49 -0.38
N ASP A 300 22.31 -3.15 -1.27
CA ASP A 300 21.82 -3.37 -2.64
C ASP A 300 21.07 -4.71 -2.72
N PRO A 301 19.77 -4.73 -3.07
CA PRO A 301 18.99 -5.95 -3.16
C PRO A 301 19.63 -7.02 -4.06
N SER A 302 20.15 -6.64 -5.23
CA SER A 302 20.74 -7.58 -6.18
C SER A 302 22.00 -8.22 -5.61
N ALA A 303 22.93 -7.40 -5.09
CA ALA A 303 24.13 -7.91 -4.42
C ALA A 303 23.81 -8.81 -3.21
N VAL A 304 22.76 -8.50 -2.44
CA VAL A 304 22.33 -9.33 -1.30
C VAL A 304 21.80 -10.68 -1.76
N VAL A 305 20.92 -10.69 -2.78
CA VAL A 305 20.35 -11.92 -3.34
C VAL A 305 21.46 -12.83 -3.87
N ASP A 306 22.41 -12.28 -4.63
CA ASP A 306 23.50 -13.04 -5.23
C ASP A 306 24.49 -13.58 -4.19
N ALA A 307 24.81 -12.79 -3.14
CA ALA A 307 25.80 -13.17 -2.15
C ALA A 307 25.28 -14.09 -1.03
N SER A 308 24.00 -13.99 -0.66
CA SER A 308 23.46 -14.64 0.55
C SER A 308 22.27 -15.57 0.31
N ALA A 309 21.82 -15.70 -0.95
CA ALA A 309 20.61 -16.43 -1.32
C ALA A 309 19.35 -15.97 -0.53
N THR A 310 19.38 -14.74 0.00
CA THR A 310 18.27 -14.13 0.74
C THR A 310 17.24 -13.67 -0.27
N SER A 311 15.96 -14.03 -0.06
CA SER A 311 14.89 -13.53 -0.93
C SER A 311 14.60 -12.06 -0.63
N TRP A 312 14.28 -11.28 -1.66
CA TRP A 312 13.99 -9.85 -1.52
C TRP A 312 12.68 -9.49 -2.21
N LEU A 313 11.74 -8.94 -1.45
CA LEU A 313 10.46 -8.43 -1.95
C LEU A 313 10.49 -6.90 -1.93
N SER A 314 10.47 -6.30 -3.12
CA SER A 314 10.38 -4.85 -3.32
C SER A 314 8.96 -4.46 -3.74
N ILE A 315 8.35 -3.52 -3.01
CA ILE A 315 7.02 -2.98 -3.33
C ILE A 315 7.18 -1.51 -3.71
N THR A 316 6.99 -1.20 -4.99
CA THR A 316 7.15 0.17 -5.53
C THR A 316 5.87 0.63 -6.22
N GLY A 317 5.63 1.94 -6.28
CA GLY A 317 4.44 2.49 -6.93
C GLY A 317 4.46 2.33 -8.46
N HIS A 318 5.64 2.33 -9.08
CA HIS A 318 5.78 2.33 -10.55
C HIS A 318 6.82 1.35 -11.10
N GLY A 319 7.28 0.37 -10.32
CA GLY A 319 8.30 -0.61 -10.73
C GLY A 319 9.74 -0.09 -10.55
N ARG A 320 10.73 -0.97 -10.78
CA ARG A 320 12.16 -0.66 -10.61
C ARG A 320 12.93 -0.46 -11.92
N ILE A 321 12.34 -0.80 -13.08
CA ILE A 321 13.05 -0.81 -14.36
C ILE A 321 12.96 0.57 -15.05
N ASP A 322 11.74 1.00 -15.41
CA ASP A 322 11.58 2.16 -16.31
C ASP A 322 11.78 3.51 -15.61
N ASP A 323 11.27 3.63 -14.37
CA ASP A 323 11.32 4.88 -13.59
C ASP A 323 11.42 4.57 -12.08
N PRO A 324 12.55 4.02 -11.63
CA PRO A 324 12.75 3.52 -10.27
C PRO A 324 12.58 4.57 -9.16
N ASP A 325 12.86 5.83 -9.47
CA ASP A 325 12.85 6.92 -8.49
C ASP A 325 11.52 7.68 -8.43
N ARG A 326 10.55 7.32 -9.29
CA ARG A 326 9.21 7.92 -9.26
C ARG A 326 8.58 7.74 -7.89
N ILE A 327 8.13 8.85 -7.33
CA ILE A 327 7.39 8.84 -6.07
C ILE A 327 5.98 8.34 -6.38
N GLY A 328 5.57 7.31 -5.65
CA GLY A 328 4.23 6.74 -5.75
C GLY A 328 3.64 6.47 -4.38
N PHE A 329 2.37 6.83 -4.20
CA PHE A 329 1.54 6.38 -3.09
C PHE A 329 0.31 5.64 -3.64
N GLY A 330 -0.51 5.08 -2.75
CA GLY A 330 -1.64 4.24 -3.15
C GLY A 330 -2.64 4.92 -4.08
N ASP A 331 -2.97 6.19 -3.85
CA ASP A 331 -3.97 6.92 -4.63
C ASP A 331 -3.49 7.17 -6.08
N ASP A 332 -2.29 7.69 -6.26
CA ASP A 332 -1.71 8.02 -7.56
C ASP A 332 -1.23 6.79 -8.33
N ALA A 333 -0.68 5.79 -7.65
CA ALA A 333 -0.34 4.52 -8.28
C ALA A 333 -1.59 3.78 -8.78
N ALA A 334 -2.71 3.85 -8.03
CA ALA A 334 -3.98 3.29 -8.49
C ALA A 334 -4.46 3.99 -9.76
N VAL A 335 -4.50 5.33 -9.79
CA VAL A 335 -4.91 6.08 -11.00
C VAL A 335 -3.99 5.80 -12.19
N ALA A 336 -2.69 5.70 -11.99
CA ALA A 336 -1.74 5.35 -13.07
C ALA A 336 -1.98 3.94 -13.62
N GLY A 337 -2.50 3.03 -12.78
CA GLY A 337 -2.86 1.66 -13.14
C GLY A 337 -4.22 1.51 -13.83
N GLY A 338 -5.03 2.58 -13.88
CA GLY A 338 -6.38 2.62 -14.43
C GLY A 338 -7.45 2.10 -13.48
#